data_AF-A0A0S7XSZ4-F1
#
_entry.id   AF-A0A0S7XSZ4-F1
#
_cell.length_a   1.000
_cell.length_b   1.000
_cell.length_c   1.000
_cell.angle_alpha   90.00
_cell.angle_beta   90.00
_cell.angle_gamma   90.00
#
_symmetry.space_group_name_H-M   'P 1'
#
loop_
_entity.id
_entity.type
_entity.pdbx_description
1 polymer ?
#
loop_
_entity_poly.entity_id
_entity_poly.type
_entity_poly.pdbx_seq_one_letter_code
_entity_poly.pdbx_strand_id
1 'polypeptide(L)'
;DILMNQLEKWDWIQTLTKHDEVLSMTMEKGERRIPELIRAAQENGVAVTCVHLRKPSLEDVFLHFTGRTIREQESSHIDRNREMIRQRTWRRR
;
A
#
# COMPACT_ATOMS: atom_id res chain seq x y z
N ASP A 1 -22.25 3.30 -1.81
CA ASP A 1 -21.97 4.60 -1.17
C ASP A 1 -21.78 5.70 -2.21
N ILE A 2 -22.61 6.74 -2.19
CA ILE A 2 -22.55 7.88 -3.14
C ILE A 2 -21.19 8.58 -3.06
N LEU A 3 -20.69 8.79 -1.84
CA LEU A 3 -19.38 9.38 -1.59
C LEU A 3 -18.24 8.62 -2.27
N MET A 4 -18.23 7.28 -2.21
CA MET A 4 -17.15 6.50 -2.84
C MET A 4 -17.13 6.65 -4.36
N ASN A 5 -18.31 6.61 -5.00
CA ASN A 5 -18.43 6.79 -6.44
C ASN A 5 -18.04 8.21 -6.87
N GLN A 6 -18.17 9.20 -5.99
CA GLN A 6 -17.70 10.56 -6.23
C GLN A 6 -16.17 10.65 -6.12
N LEU A 7 -15.59 10.03 -5.09
CA LEU A 7 -14.15 10.03 -4.85
C LEU A 7 -13.37 9.26 -5.93
N GLU A 8 -13.92 8.14 -6.43
CA GLU A 8 -13.29 7.36 -7.49
C GLU A 8 -13.13 8.13 -8.82
N LYS A 9 -13.90 9.21 -9.01
CA LYS A 9 -13.80 10.07 -10.19
C LYS A 9 -12.66 11.09 -10.10
N TRP A 10 -12.01 11.23 -8.95
CA TRP A 10 -10.93 12.19 -8.76
C TRP A 10 -9.61 11.60 -9.26
N ASP A 11 -9.01 12.30 -10.21
CA ASP A 11 -7.77 11.94 -10.91
C ASP A 11 -6.55 11.77 -9.98
N TRP A 12 -6.58 12.40 -8.82
CA TRP A 12 -5.51 12.36 -7.83
C TRP A 12 -5.68 11.27 -6.76
N ILE A 13 -6.77 10.48 -6.80
CA ILE A 13 -6.99 9.33 -5.92
C ILE A 13 -6.48 8.06 -6.61
N GLN A 14 -5.50 7.41 -6.00
CA GLN A 14 -4.88 6.18 -6.55
C GLN A 14 -5.60 4.93 -6.06
N THR A 15 -5.97 4.90 -4.78
CA THR A 15 -6.67 3.76 -4.18
C THR A 15 -7.67 4.23 -3.14
N LEU A 16 -8.78 3.51 -3.04
CA LEU A 16 -9.86 3.76 -2.10
C LEU A 16 -10.28 2.43 -1.48
N THR A 17 -10.34 2.36 -0.15
CA THR A 17 -10.74 1.14 0.56
C THR A 17 -11.52 1.51 1.82
N LYS A 18 -12.70 0.92 1.98
CA LYS A 18 -13.54 1.10 3.17
C LYS A 18 -13.39 -0.10 4.10
N HIS A 19 -13.11 0.17 5.37
CA HIS A 19 -13.14 -0.80 6.46
C HIS A 19 -14.05 -0.25 7.56
N ASP A 20 -15.24 -0.83 7.72
CA ASP A 20 -16.26 -0.39 8.69
C ASP A 20 -16.55 1.12 8.62
N GLU A 21 -16.15 1.88 9.64
CA GLU A 21 -16.30 3.34 9.72
C GLU A 21 -15.04 4.11 9.27
N VAL A 22 -13.99 3.39 8.85
CA VAL A 22 -12.72 3.97 8.42
C VAL A 22 -12.60 3.91 6.90
N LEU A 23 -12.44 5.07 6.27
CA LEU A 23 -12.12 5.20 4.86
C LEU A 23 -10.62 5.42 4.68
N SER A 24 -9.93 4.43 4.12
CA SER A 24 -8.50 4.49 3.80
C SER A 24 -8.32 4.79 2.32
N MET A 25 -7.43 5.71 1.98
CA MET A 25 -7.17 6.08 0.59
C MET A 25 -5.72 6.54 0.39
N THR A 26 -5.18 6.25 -0.80
CA THR A 26 -3.87 6.76 -1.24
C THR A 26 -4.10 7.83 -2.29
N MET A 27 -3.43 8.97 -2.13
CA MET A 27 -3.61 10.12 -3.01
C MET A 27 -2.34 10.94 -3.15
N GLU A 28 -2.29 11.75 -4.21
CA GLU A 28 -1.25 12.75 -4.38
C GLU A 28 -1.54 14.02 -3.56
N LYS A 29 -0.49 14.58 -2.94
CA LYS A 29 -0.55 15.86 -2.21
C LYS A 29 -1.67 15.90 -1.15
N GLY A 30 -1.79 14.84 -0.36
CA GLY A 30 -2.87 14.69 0.64
C GLY A 30 -3.11 15.91 1.54
N GLU A 31 -2.05 16.58 2.02
CA GLU A 31 -2.18 17.81 2.83
C GLU A 31 -3.03 18.91 2.17
N ARG A 32 -2.94 19.06 0.85
CA ARG A 32 -3.69 20.08 0.11
C ARG A 32 -5.10 19.65 -0.25
N ARG A 33 -5.34 18.34 -0.34
CA ARG A 33 -6.61 17.75 -0.79
C ARG A 33 -7.56 17.38 0.36
N ILE A 34 -7.05 17.27 1.60
CA ILE A 34 -7.88 17.02 2.79
C ILE A 34 -9.06 18.00 2.94
N PRO A 35 -8.88 19.32 2.78
CA PRO A 35 -10.01 20.25 2.87
C PRO A 35 -11.11 19.98 1.80
N GLU A 36 -10.71 19.60 0.58
CA GLU A 36 -11.65 19.24 -0.50
C GLU A 36 -12.41 17.95 -0.15
N LEU A 37 -11.73 16.96 0.43
CA LEU A 37 -12.34 15.71 0.91
C LEU A 37 -13.38 15.94 2.00
N ILE A 38 -13.05 16.76 2.99
CA ILE A 38 -13.95 17.06 4.10
C ILE A 38 -15.21 17.75 3.57
N ARG A 39 -15.06 18.70 2.63
CA ARG A 39 -16.22 19.36 2.00
C ARG A 39 -17.10 18.37 1.25
N ALA A 40 -16.52 17.51 0.42
CA ALA A 40 -17.29 16.49 -0.30
C ALA A 40 -18.00 15.52 0.66
N ALA A 41 -17.36 15.13 1.76
CA ALA A 41 -17.99 14.30 2.78
C ALA A 41 -19.19 15.01 3.43
N GLN A 42 -19.03 16.28 3.81
CA GLN A 42 -20.10 17.10 4.40
C GLN A 42 -21.29 17.30 3.44
N GLU A 43 -21.04 17.57 2.16
CA GLU A 43 -22.07 17.69 1.13
C GLU A 43 -22.90 16.41 0.97
N ASN A 44 -22.28 15.26 1.24
CA ASN A 44 -22.93 13.94 1.23
C ASN A 44 -23.52 13.54 2.61
N GLY A 45 -23.56 14.46 3.58
CA GLY A 45 -24.11 14.21 4.92
C GLY A 45 -23.22 13.35 5.82
N VAL A 46 -21.95 13.17 5.48
CA VAL A 46 -20.99 12.39 6.27
C VAL A 46 -20.20 13.32 7.19
N ALA A 47 -20.30 13.08 8.50
CA ALA A 47 -19.53 13.80 9.50
C ALA A 47 -18.13 13.20 9.64
N VAL A 48 -17.09 13.99 9.33
CA VAL A 48 -15.69 13.58 9.52
C VAL A 48 -15.26 13.95 10.94
N THR A 49 -14.97 12.95 11.77
CA THR A 49 -14.54 13.13 13.15
C THR A 49 -13.03 13.31 13.28
N CYS A 50 -12.26 12.59 12.46
CA CYS A 50 -10.81 12.58 12.49
C CYS A 50 -10.25 12.33 11.08
N VAL A 51 -9.10 12.93 10.80
CA VAL A 51 -8.33 12.67 9.57
C VAL A 51 -6.91 12.32 9.97
N HIS A 52 -6.44 11.14 9.57
CA HIS A 52 -5.05 10.73 9.73
C HIS A 52 -4.34 10.80 8.39
N LEU A 53 -3.32 11.65 8.30
CA LEU A 53 -2.46 11.72 7.13
C LEU A 53 -1.12 11.04 7.42
N ARG A 54 -0.83 9.98 6.69
CA ARG A 54 0.50 9.35 6.68
C ARG A 54 1.23 9.70 5.39
N LYS A 55 2.35 10.39 5.51
CA LYS A 55 3.33 10.51 4.42
C LYS A 55 4.28 9.31 4.48
N PRO A 56 4.53 8.61 3.37
CA PRO A 56 5.55 7.58 3.34
C PRO A 56 6.91 8.21 3.66
N SER A 57 7.67 7.57 4.55
CA SER A 57 9.03 7.99 4.86
C SER A 57 10.01 7.53 3.78
N LEU A 58 11.22 8.10 3.76
CA LEU A 58 12.28 7.62 2.88
C LEU A 58 12.60 6.14 3.15
N GLU A 59 12.54 5.72 4.41
CA GLU A 59 12.71 4.31 4.79
C GLU A 59 11.60 3.43 4.22
N ASP A 60 10.33 3.87 4.29
CA ASP A 60 9.21 3.14 3.69
C ASP A 60 9.38 2.96 2.17
N VAL A 61 9.84 4.02 1.50
CA VAL A 61 10.14 4.00 0.05
C VAL A 61 11.33 3.09 -0.24
N PHE A 62 12.41 3.19 0.55
CA PHE A 62 13.58 2.34 0.40
C PHE A 62 13.21 0.87 0.56
N LEU A 63 12.54 0.49 1.65
CA LEU A 63 12.06 -0.89 1.85
C LEU A 63 11.14 -1.36 0.72
N HIS A 64 10.30 -0.48 0.16
CA HIS A 64 9.41 -0.84 -0.94
C HIS A 64 10.16 -1.11 -2.26
N PHE A 65 11.21 -0.34 -2.55
CA PHE A 65 11.96 -0.41 -3.80
C PHE A 65 13.19 -1.34 -3.73
N THR A 66 14.01 -1.26 -2.69
CA THR A 66 15.25 -2.04 -2.53
C THR A 66 15.06 -3.25 -1.61
N GLY A 67 14.13 -3.19 -0.65
CA GLY A 67 13.81 -4.31 0.23
C GLY A 67 13.17 -5.51 -0.50
N ARG A 68 12.48 -5.29 -1.62
CA ARG A 68 12.03 -6.38 -2.51
C ARG A 68 13.20 -7.12 -3.15
N THR A 69 14.19 -6.37 -3.64
CA THR A 69 15.37 -6.93 -4.32
C THR A 69 16.20 -7.81 -3.38
N ILE A 70 16.37 -7.39 -2.11
CA ILE A 70 17.10 -8.18 -1.10
C ILE A 70 16.35 -9.49 -0.79
N ARG A 71 15.02 -9.45 -0.59
CA ARG A 71 14.22 -10.66 -0.32
C ARG A 71 14.21 -11.64 -1.49
N GLU A 72 14.14 -11.15 -2.72
CA GLU A 72 14.19 -11.98 -3.94
C GLU A 72 15.59 -12.58 -4.17
N GLN A 73 16.65 -11.85 -3.83
CA GLN A 73 18.01 -12.38 -3.95
C GLN A 73 18.31 -13.46 -2.89
N GLU A 74 17.88 -13.26 -1.64
CA GLU A 74 17.98 -14.25 -0.57
C GLU A 74 17.20 -15.52 -0.88
N SER A 75 15.97 -15.41 -1.37
CA SER A 75 15.18 -16.59 -1.77
C SER A 75 15.87 -17.39 -2.88
N SER A 76 16.45 -16.72 -3.89
CA SER A 76 17.21 -17.39 -4.96
C SER A 76 18.45 -18.12 -4.42
N HIS A 77 19.13 -17.55 -3.42
CA HIS A 77 20.35 -18.12 -2.86
C HIS A 77 20.02 -19.34 -1.97
N ILE A 78 18.94 -19.26 -1.19
CA ILE A 78 18.41 -20.36 -0.39
C ILE A 78 17.93 -21.50 -1.29
N ASP A 79 17.24 -21.21 -2.39
CA ASP A 79 16.80 -22.22 -3.36
C ASP A 79 17.98 -22.91 -4.07
N ARG A 80 19.00 -22.17 -4.52
CA ARG A 80 20.23 -22.78 -5.05
C ARG A 80 20.93 -23.68 -4.03
N ASN A 81 20.99 -23.24 -2.77
CA ASN A 81 21.63 -24.03 -1.72
C ASN A 81 20.84 -25.33 -1.45
N ARG A 82 19.50 -25.26 -1.46
CA ARG A 82 18.61 -26.43 -1.36
C ARG A 82 18.78 -27.39 -2.54
N GLU A 83 18.88 -26.89 -3.77
CA GLU A 83 19.14 -27.71 -4.96
C GLU A 83 20.49 -28.42 -4.89
N MET A 84 21.55 -27.72 -4.47
CA MET A 84 22.86 -28.33 -4.29
C MET A 84 22.86 -29.44 -3.22
N ILE A 85 22.18 -29.24 -2.09
CA ILE A 85 22.04 -30.26 -1.05
C ILE A 85 21.26 -31.47 -1.58
N ARG A 86 20.16 -31.23 -2.32
CA ARG A 86 19.38 -32.30 -2.97
C ARG A 86 20.25 -33.10 -3.94
N GLN A 87 20.97 -32.47 -4.86
CA GLN A 87 21.84 -33.18 -5.81
C GLN A 87 22.93 -34.02 -5.11
N ARG A 88 23.47 -33.54 -3.98
CA ARG A 88 24.44 -34.31 -3.17
C ARG A 88 23.84 -35.53 -2.51
N THR A 89 22.60 -35.44 -2.02
CA THR A 89 21.90 -36.57 -1.40
C THR A 89 21.49 -37.66 -2.39
N TRP A 90 21.26 -37.32 -3.67
CA TRP A 90 20.93 -38.30 -4.71
C TRP A 90 22.13 -39.09 -5.24
N ARG A 91 23.36 -38.54 -5.19
CA ARG A 91 24.60 -39.23 -5.60
C ARG A 91 25.12 -40.24 -4.56
N ARG A 92 24.43 -40.39 -3.42
CA ARG A 92 24.80 -41.29 -2.31
C ARG A 92 23.83 -42.48 -2.13
N ARG A 93 22.83 -42.62 -3.01
CA ARG A 93 22.03 -43.84 -3.19
C ARG A 93 22.43 -44.50 -4.49
#